data_AF-A0A9P7F1G1-F1
#
_entry.id   AF-A0A9P7F1G1-F1
#
_cell.length_a   1.000
_cell.length_b   1.000
_cell.length_c   1.000
_cell.angle_alpha   90.00
_cell.angle_beta   90.00
_cell.angle_gamma   90.00
#
_symmetry.space_group_name_H-M   'P 1'
#
loop_
_entity.id
_entity.type
_entity.pdbx_description
1 polymer ?
#
loop_
_entity_poly.entity_id
_entity_poly.type
_entity_poly.pdbx_seq_one_letter_code
_entity_poly.pdbx_strand_id
1 'polypeptide(L)'
;QNDDLPKGCQDGNTWCRVFIPTVAHWAGGEAEPWGPEDDDLRDTMQEMWNHIYRGKIQHEISRSGAVMKVAKQCFMELRRGFGIAACSILTAFFAQDADFSDTVARKDFSRAMLKHNRFIFRDNSGLIPKDWTGMWRSPFILQTFASHLNFTFGRVEVPDLDTESISARCRDTTIAGHYTK
;
A
#
# COMPACT_ATOMS: atom_id res chain seq x y z
N GLN A 1 -18.27 -3.03 -8.12
CA GLN A 1 -19.48 -3.87 -8.15
C GLN A 1 -19.01 -5.30 -8.36
N ASN A 2 -19.38 -6.22 -7.46
CA ASN A 2 -18.85 -7.58 -7.43
C ASN A 2 -19.74 -8.58 -8.18
N ASP A 3 -20.82 -8.11 -8.80
CA ASP A 3 -21.88 -8.95 -9.35
C ASP A 3 -21.42 -9.74 -10.59
N ASP A 4 -20.40 -9.22 -11.29
CA ASP A 4 -19.80 -9.87 -12.46
C ASP A 4 -18.68 -10.85 -12.10
N LEU A 5 -18.41 -11.07 -10.81
CA LEU A 5 -17.38 -12.01 -10.38
C LEU A 5 -17.83 -13.47 -10.57
N PRO A 6 -16.88 -14.40 -10.77
CA PRO A 6 -17.19 -15.83 -10.91
C PRO A 6 -18.03 -16.37 -9.74
N LYS A 7 -19.04 -17.18 -10.07
CA LYS A 7 -19.95 -17.75 -9.07
C LYS A 7 -19.19 -18.54 -8.01
N GLY A 8 -19.53 -18.31 -6.75
CA GLY A 8 -18.92 -18.98 -5.59
C GLY A 8 -17.63 -18.34 -5.08
N CYS A 9 -17.00 -17.39 -5.79
CA CYS A 9 -15.73 -16.81 -5.34
C CYS A 9 -15.89 -15.93 -4.09
N GLN A 10 -17.11 -15.46 -3.85
CA GLN A 10 -17.47 -14.67 -2.68
C GLN A 10 -17.91 -15.54 -1.49
N ASP A 11 -18.00 -16.86 -1.64
CA ASP A 11 -18.41 -17.77 -0.57
C ASP A 11 -17.44 -17.68 0.62
N GLY A 12 -17.99 -17.63 1.83
CA GLY A 12 -17.20 -17.42 3.05
C GLY A 12 -16.47 -16.08 3.11
N ASN A 13 -16.83 -15.13 2.24
CA ASN A 13 -16.15 -13.85 2.05
C ASN A 13 -14.68 -14.02 1.60
N THR A 14 -14.37 -15.11 0.90
CA THR A 14 -13.00 -15.46 0.46
C THR A 14 -12.41 -14.38 -0.43
N TRP A 15 -13.20 -13.86 -1.38
CA TRP A 15 -12.80 -12.75 -2.24
C TRP A 15 -12.28 -11.53 -1.45
N CYS A 16 -13.06 -11.01 -0.50
CA CYS A 16 -12.68 -9.78 0.22
C CYS A 16 -11.73 -10.01 1.39
N ARG A 17 -11.76 -11.18 2.06
CA ARG A 17 -10.95 -11.44 3.27
C ARG A 17 -9.65 -12.18 3.00
N VAL A 18 -9.50 -12.79 1.82
CA VAL A 18 -8.32 -13.60 1.49
C VAL A 18 -7.73 -13.17 0.17
N PHE A 19 -8.49 -13.22 -0.92
CA PHE A 19 -7.96 -12.96 -2.26
C PHE A 19 -7.45 -11.51 -2.39
N ILE A 20 -8.31 -10.51 -2.22
CA ILE A 20 -7.92 -9.09 -2.33
C ILE A 20 -6.77 -8.71 -1.37
N PRO A 21 -6.81 -9.09 -0.08
CA PRO A 21 -5.69 -8.87 0.84
C PRO A 21 -4.36 -9.48 0.37
N THR A 22 -4.41 -10.65 -0.26
CA THR A 22 -3.21 -11.34 -0.80
C THR A 22 -2.64 -10.59 -2.00
N VAL A 23 -3.49 -10.19 -2.97
CA VAL A 23 -3.02 -9.39 -4.12
C VAL A 23 -2.46 -8.03 -3.66
N ALA A 24 -3.08 -7.41 -2.66
CA ALA A 24 -2.66 -6.11 -2.14
C ALA A 24 -1.37 -6.14 -1.35
N HIS A 25 -1.11 -7.23 -0.61
CA HIS A 25 0.17 -7.45 0.04
C HIS A 25 1.29 -7.59 -0.99
N TRP A 26 1.04 -8.35 -2.06
CA TRP A 26 1.98 -8.49 -3.17
C TRP A 26 2.28 -7.17 -3.87
N ALA A 27 1.25 -6.47 -4.32
CA ALA A 27 1.41 -5.18 -4.96
C ALA A 27 2.05 -4.12 -4.03
N GLY A 28 1.93 -4.29 -2.71
CA GLY A 28 2.46 -3.37 -1.71
C GLY A 28 3.98 -3.37 -1.57
N GLY A 29 4.71 -4.37 -2.08
CA GLY A 29 6.17 -4.32 -2.12
C GLY A 29 6.78 -4.36 -3.51
N GLU A 30 5.98 -4.06 -4.53
CA GLU A 30 6.52 -3.66 -5.82
C GLU A 30 7.21 -2.29 -5.69
N ALA A 31 8.32 -2.12 -6.43
CA ALA A 31 9.09 -0.89 -6.40
C ALA A 31 8.32 0.30 -7.01
N GLU A 32 7.44 0.01 -7.96
CA GLU A 32 6.61 1.00 -8.65
C GLU A 32 5.35 1.31 -7.81
N PRO A 33 5.22 2.51 -7.20
CA PRO A 33 4.09 2.86 -6.35
C PRO A 33 2.73 2.85 -7.06
N TRP A 34 2.70 3.05 -8.38
CA TRP A 34 1.47 3.04 -9.17
C TRP A 34 0.94 1.64 -9.48
N GLY A 35 1.75 0.62 -9.16
CA GLY A 35 1.41 -0.78 -9.27
C GLY A 35 2.06 -1.47 -10.46
N PRO A 36 1.98 -2.80 -10.50
CA PRO A 36 2.53 -3.63 -11.57
C PRO A 36 1.86 -3.36 -12.93
N GLU A 37 2.52 -3.80 -14.00
CA GLU A 37 1.91 -3.87 -15.32
C GLU A 37 0.72 -4.84 -15.33
N ASP A 38 -0.22 -4.60 -16.25
CA ASP A 38 -1.47 -5.35 -16.31
C ASP A 38 -1.27 -6.86 -16.52
N ASP A 39 -0.25 -7.23 -17.30
CA ASP A 39 0.07 -8.63 -17.58
C ASP A 39 0.67 -9.31 -16.34
N ASP A 40 1.61 -8.67 -15.65
CA ASP A 40 2.19 -9.16 -14.39
C ASP A 40 1.13 -9.32 -13.30
N LEU A 41 0.24 -8.34 -13.18
CA LEU A 41 -0.85 -8.38 -12.22
C LEU A 41 -1.83 -9.50 -12.54
N ARG A 42 -2.19 -9.70 -13.82
CA ARG A 42 -3.05 -10.82 -14.25
C ARG A 42 -2.42 -12.15 -13.87
N ASP A 43 -1.17 -12.38 -14.25
CA ASP A 43 -0.49 -13.66 -14.08
C ASP A 43 -0.33 -14.00 -12.60
N THR A 44 0.10 -13.03 -11.81
CA THR A 44 0.18 -13.16 -10.36
C THR A 44 -1.20 -13.45 -9.74
N MET A 45 -2.24 -12.72 -10.16
CA MET A 45 -3.60 -12.96 -9.68
C MET A 45 -4.11 -14.36 -10.05
N GLN A 46 -3.70 -14.90 -11.20
CA GLN A 46 -4.09 -16.25 -11.62
C GLN A 46 -3.44 -17.31 -10.73
N GLU A 47 -2.17 -17.16 -10.38
CA GLU A 47 -1.48 -18.04 -9.44
C GLU A 47 -2.13 -17.99 -8.06
N MET A 48 -2.40 -16.79 -7.54
CA MET A 48 -3.14 -16.61 -6.28
C MET A 48 -4.54 -17.23 -6.33
N TRP A 49 -5.25 -17.10 -7.46
CA TRP A 49 -6.58 -17.68 -7.64
C TRP A 49 -6.52 -19.20 -7.55
N ASN A 50 -5.62 -19.81 -8.30
CA ASN A 50 -5.41 -21.25 -8.31
C ASN A 50 -5.06 -21.77 -6.91
N HIS A 51 -4.19 -21.05 -6.19
CA HIS A 51 -3.79 -21.39 -4.83
C HIS A 51 -4.93 -21.27 -3.81
N ILE A 52 -5.66 -20.16 -3.82
CA ILE A 52 -6.69 -19.86 -2.82
C ILE A 52 -7.94 -20.72 -3.02
N TYR A 53 -8.39 -20.86 -4.27
CA TYR A 53 -9.61 -21.62 -4.58
C TYR A 53 -9.37 -23.10 -4.82
N ARG A 54 -8.10 -23.53 -4.99
CA ARG A 54 -7.69 -24.95 -5.09
C ARG A 54 -8.51 -25.75 -6.11
N GLY A 55 -8.81 -25.13 -7.26
CA GLY A 55 -9.61 -25.74 -8.32
C GLY A 55 -11.11 -25.89 -8.03
N LYS A 56 -11.61 -25.49 -6.84
CA LYS A 56 -13.06 -25.48 -6.54
C LYS A 56 -13.84 -24.51 -7.41
N ILE A 57 -13.17 -23.45 -7.88
CA ILE A 57 -13.71 -22.44 -8.77
C ILE A 57 -12.76 -22.32 -9.95
N GLN A 58 -13.12 -22.95 -11.06
CA GLN A 58 -12.37 -22.84 -12.29
C GLN A 58 -12.64 -21.49 -12.95
N HIS A 59 -11.60 -20.68 -13.10
CA HIS A 59 -11.68 -19.38 -13.77
C HIS A 59 -10.31 -18.99 -14.32
N GLU A 60 -10.32 -18.45 -15.52
CA GLU A 60 -9.16 -17.84 -16.17
C GLU A 60 -9.35 -16.32 -16.14
N ILE A 61 -8.40 -15.62 -15.51
CA ILE A 61 -8.44 -14.18 -15.33
C ILE A 61 -8.05 -13.51 -16.65
N SER A 62 -9.03 -12.83 -17.27
CA SER A 62 -8.80 -11.98 -18.43
C SER A 62 -8.39 -10.57 -18.04
N ARG A 63 -7.52 -9.94 -18.85
CA ARG A 63 -7.09 -8.53 -18.71
C ARG A 63 -8.26 -7.55 -18.64
N SER A 64 -9.36 -7.83 -19.34
CA SER A 64 -10.56 -6.99 -19.39
C SER A 64 -11.72 -7.55 -18.56
N GLY A 65 -11.48 -8.65 -17.85
CA GLY A 65 -12.47 -9.36 -17.03
C GLY A 65 -12.84 -8.63 -15.75
N ALA A 66 -13.94 -9.06 -15.13
CA ALA A 66 -14.46 -8.48 -13.89
C ALA A 66 -13.45 -8.60 -12.74
N VAL A 67 -12.80 -9.75 -12.60
CA VAL A 67 -11.78 -10.00 -11.56
C VAL A 67 -10.67 -8.96 -11.62
N MET A 68 -10.15 -8.67 -12.81
CA MET A 68 -9.11 -7.66 -13.02
C MET A 68 -9.60 -6.24 -12.71
N LYS A 69 -10.79 -5.88 -13.19
CA LYS A 69 -11.40 -4.55 -12.94
C LYS A 69 -11.63 -4.30 -11.45
N VAL A 70 -12.19 -5.28 -10.74
CA VAL A 70 -12.48 -5.16 -9.30
C VAL A 70 -11.18 -5.09 -8.50
N ALA A 71 -10.17 -5.91 -8.81
CA ALA A 71 -8.88 -5.85 -8.12
C ALA A 71 -8.20 -4.47 -8.28
N LYS A 72 -8.15 -3.93 -9.51
CA LYS A 72 -7.64 -2.57 -9.77
C LYS A 72 -8.41 -1.51 -9.00
N GLN A 73 -9.74 -1.62 -8.97
CA GLN A 73 -10.60 -0.71 -8.20
C GLN A 73 -10.26 -0.78 -6.70
N CYS A 74 -10.10 -1.99 -6.13
CA CYS A 74 -9.69 -2.16 -4.73
C CYS A 74 -8.34 -1.50 -4.44
N PHE A 75 -7.38 -1.51 -5.39
CA PHE A 75 -6.12 -0.79 -5.21
C PHE A 75 -6.28 0.73 -5.24
N MET A 76 -7.13 1.26 -6.11
CA MET A 76 -7.43 2.69 -6.11
C MET A 76 -8.10 3.11 -4.79
N GLU A 77 -9.00 2.28 -4.26
CA GLU A 77 -9.65 2.50 -2.97
C GLU A 77 -8.67 2.43 -1.80
N LEU A 78 -7.77 1.45 -1.79
CA LEU A 78 -6.68 1.35 -0.81
C LEU A 78 -5.82 2.61 -0.79
N ARG A 79 -5.31 3.02 -1.96
CA ARG A 79 -4.47 4.22 -2.10
C ARG A 79 -5.22 5.49 -1.70
N ARG A 80 -6.49 5.61 -2.12
CA ARG A 80 -7.36 6.71 -1.71
C ARG A 80 -7.53 6.74 -0.19
N GLY A 81 -7.69 5.58 0.44
CA GLY A 81 -7.75 5.44 1.89
C GLY A 81 -6.51 6.01 2.60
N PHE A 82 -5.31 5.71 2.10
CA PHE A 82 -4.07 6.28 2.64
C PHE A 82 -4.01 7.79 2.48
N GLY A 83 -4.35 8.31 1.29
CA GLY A 83 -4.37 9.75 1.05
C GLY A 83 -5.33 10.48 1.98
N ILE A 84 -6.55 9.95 2.16
CA ILE A 84 -7.54 10.52 3.08
C ILE A 84 -7.01 10.49 4.53
N ALA A 85 -6.50 9.34 4.99
CA ALA A 85 -5.98 9.21 6.36
C ALA A 85 -4.83 10.20 6.62
N ALA A 86 -3.85 10.29 5.71
CA ALA A 86 -2.74 11.21 5.83
C ALA A 86 -3.20 12.68 5.87
N CYS A 87 -4.11 13.08 4.98
CA CYS A 87 -4.68 14.42 4.95
C CYS A 87 -5.45 14.75 6.24
N SER A 88 -6.23 13.81 6.77
CA SER A 88 -6.95 13.99 8.03
C SER A 88 -6.01 14.21 9.21
N ILE A 89 -4.90 13.46 9.28
CA ILE A 89 -3.90 13.60 10.36
C ILE A 89 -3.22 14.96 10.28
N LEU A 90 -2.78 15.37 9.08
CA LEU A 90 -2.16 16.69 8.88
C LEU A 90 -3.12 17.83 9.21
N THR A 91 -4.38 17.69 8.81
CA THR A 91 -5.42 18.69 9.11
C THR A 91 -5.63 18.82 10.61
N ALA A 92 -5.73 17.70 11.32
CA ALA A 92 -5.88 17.69 12.77
C ALA A 92 -4.64 18.24 13.49
N PHE A 93 -3.43 17.93 12.99
CA PHE A 93 -2.17 18.47 13.52
C PHE A 93 -2.13 20.00 13.39
N PHE A 94 -2.41 20.54 12.20
CA PHE A 94 -2.42 21.99 11.98
C PHE A 94 -3.54 22.71 12.74
N ALA A 95 -4.66 22.05 13.03
CA ALA A 95 -5.75 22.65 13.80
C ALA A 95 -5.41 22.83 15.29
N GLN A 96 -4.39 22.13 15.81
CA GLN A 96 -4.00 22.17 17.23
C GLN A 96 -3.04 23.31 17.56
N ASP A 97 -2.49 24.01 16.57
CA ASP A 97 -1.44 25.00 16.76
C ASP A 97 -1.73 26.26 15.92
N ALA A 98 -1.81 27.40 16.59
CA ALA A 98 -2.17 28.68 16.00
C ALA A 98 -1.15 29.17 14.96
N ASP A 99 0.11 28.70 15.05
CA ASP A 99 1.17 29.03 14.09
C ASP A 99 0.87 28.44 12.70
N PHE A 100 -0.01 27.44 12.61
CA PHE A 100 -0.50 26.87 11.36
C PHE A 100 -1.89 27.37 10.97
N SER A 101 -2.34 28.53 11.46
CA SER A 101 -3.58 29.16 11.01
C SER A 101 -3.51 29.60 9.54
N ASP A 102 -2.32 29.97 9.06
CA ASP A 102 -2.08 30.38 7.68
C ASP A 102 -1.63 29.23 6.75
N THR A 103 -2.01 29.33 5.47
CA THR A 103 -1.68 28.34 4.45
C THR A 103 -0.19 28.35 4.05
N VAL A 104 0.51 29.48 4.16
CA VAL A 104 1.95 29.56 3.87
C VAL A 104 2.73 28.75 4.91
N ALA A 105 2.42 28.94 6.20
CA ALA A 105 3.06 28.18 7.29
C ALA A 105 2.88 26.66 7.12
N ARG A 106 1.67 26.19 6.76
CA ARG A 106 1.40 24.78 6.48
C ARG A 106 2.22 24.24 5.30
N LYS A 107 2.36 25.02 4.22
CA LYS A 107 3.16 24.66 3.05
C LYS A 107 4.64 24.55 3.40
N ASP A 108 5.16 25.50 4.16
CA ASP A 108 6.58 25.52 4.52
C ASP A 108 6.93 24.39 5.49
N PHE A 109 6.06 24.12 6.47
CA PHE A 109 6.18 22.92 7.30
C PHE A 109 6.17 21.65 6.45
N SER A 110 5.21 21.50 5.54
CA SER A 110 5.10 20.30 4.70
C SER A 110 6.33 20.12 3.82
N ARG A 111 6.87 21.19 3.23
CA ARG A 111 8.13 21.16 2.46
C ARG A 111 9.30 20.75 3.33
N ALA A 112 9.41 21.28 4.55
CA ALA A 112 10.46 20.92 5.48
C ALA A 112 10.38 19.44 5.88
N MET A 113 9.16 18.93 6.08
CA MET A 113 8.91 17.53 6.46
C MET A 113 9.08 16.53 5.31
N LEU A 114 8.94 16.98 4.05
CA LEU A 114 9.26 16.15 2.88
C LEU A 114 10.77 15.95 2.70
N LYS A 115 11.61 16.90 3.14
CA LYS A 115 13.06 16.77 3.04
C LYS A 115 13.54 15.55 3.84
N HIS A 116 14.30 14.68 3.18
CA HIS A 116 14.82 13.43 3.75
C HIS A 116 13.74 12.53 4.38
N ASN A 117 12.49 12.59 3.88
CA ASN A 117 11.36 11.81 4.39
C ASN A 117 11.11 11.98 5.89
N ARG A 118 11.35 13.17 6.44
CA ARG A 118 11.21 13.48 7.87
C ARG A 118 9.87 13.03 8.47
N PHE A 119 8.81 13.02 7.67
CA PHE A 119 7.49 12.48 8.03
C PHE A 119 7.48 11.07 8.62
N ILE A 120 8.49 10.23 8.37
CA ILE A 120 8.50 8.86 8.88
C ILE A 120 9.09 8.75 10.30
N PHE A 121 9.86 9.74 10.75
CA PHE A 121 10.58 9.68 12.02
C PHE A 121 9.77 10.26 13.16
N ARG A 122 9.72 9.53 14.28
CA ARG A 122 9.08 9.99 15.53
C ARG A 122 9.77 11.22 16.11
N ASP A 123 11.10 11.20 16.15
CA ASP A 123 11.90 12.33 16.59
C ASP A 123 12.79 12.78 15.45
N ASN A 124 12.58 14.03 15.03
CA ASN A 124 13.28 14.67 13.94
C ASN A 124 13.64 16.14 14.25
N SER A 125 13.72 16.46 15.54
CA SER A 125 13.93 17.81 16.07
C SER A 125 15.27 18.44 15.64
N GLY A 126 16.24 17.65 15.18
CA GLY A 126 17.55 18.10 14.70
C GLY A 126 17.59 18.47 13.21
N LEU A 127 18.59 19.27 12.83
CA LEU A 127 18.88 19.59 11.42
C LEU A 127 19.62 18.46 10.67
N ILE A 128 20.22 17.52 11.41
CA ILE A 128 21.04 16.45 10.83
C ILE A 128 20.22 15.15 10.79
N PRO A 129 19.93 14.58 9.60
CA PRO A 129 19.13 13.36 9.48
C PRO A 129 19.65 12.16 10.27
N LYS A 130 20.96 12.09 10.49
CA LYS A 130 21.62 11.00 11.22
C LYS A 130 21.20 10.91 12.69
N ASP A 131 20.71 12.02 13.26
CA ASP A 131 20.33 12.11 14.68
C ASP A 131 18.83 11.82 14.86
N TRP A 132 18.07 11.63 13.77
CA TRP A 132 16.64 11.34 13.84
C TRP A 132 16.41 9.90 14.27
N THR A 133 15.38 9.68 15.09
CA THR A 133 15.09 8.36 15.66
C THR A 133 13.63 7.95 15.49
N GLY A 134 13.37 6.65 15.64
CA GLY A 134 12.03 6.10 15.51
C GLY A 134 11.52 6.20 14.07
N MET A 135 12.33 5.74 13.12
CA MET A 135 11.89 5.54 11.73
C MET A 135 10.60 4.72 11.71
N TRP A 136 9.65 5.14 10.87
CA TRP A 136 8.29 4.59 10.74
C TRP A 136 7.38 4.72 11.98
N ARG A 137 7.79 5.49 12.99
CA ARG A 137 7.04 5.69 14.24
C ARG A 137 6.46 7.09 14.40
N SER A 138 6.49 7.90 13.35
CA SER A 138 5.85 9.22 13.32
C SER A 138 4.32 9.11 13.43
N PRO A 139 3.65 10.00 14.18
CA PRO A 139 2.19 10.04 14.21
C PRO A 139 1.58 10.26 12.82
N PHE A 140 2.32 10.87 11.88
CA PHE A 140 1.87 11.09 10.51
C PHE A 140 1.81 9.82 9.65
N ILE A 141 2.54 8.75 10.03
CA ILE A 141 2.63 7.52 9.24
C ILE A 141 1.99 6.30 9.92
N LEU A 142 1.90 6.29 11.26
CA LEU A 142 1.38 5.16 12.02
C LEU A 142 -0.04 4.76 11.62
N GLN A 143 -0.94 5.72 11.44
CA GLN A 143 -2.31 5.43 11.04
C GLN A 143 -2.39 4.91 9.60
N THR A 144 -1.53 5.40 8.71
CA THR A 144 -1.42 4.90 7.33
C THR A 144 -0.94 3.45 7.33
N PHE A 145 0.06 3.12 8.16
CA PHE A 145 0.50 1.74 8.35
C PHE A 145 -0.59 0.85 8.94
N ALA A 146 -1.28 1.30 9.98
CA ALA A 146 -2.39 0.55 10.57
C ALA A 146 -3.48 0.27 9.54
N SER A 147 -3.81 1.26 8.70
CA SER A 147 -4.76 1.08 7.60
C SER A 147 -4.28 0.04 6.58
N HIS A 148 -2.98 0.03 6.23
CA HIS A 148 -2.42 -0.96 5.32
C HIS A 148 -2.48 -2.37 5.91
N LEU A 149 -2.03 -2.54 7.17
CA LEU A 149 -2.02 -3.83 7.86
C LEU A 149 -3.43 -4.40 8.03
N ASN A 150 -4.41 -3.54 8.31
CA ASN A 150 -5.82 -3.96 8.39
C ASN A 150 -6.36 -4.38 7.03
N PHE A 151 -5.96 -3.70 5.96
CA PHE A 151 -6.40 -4.04 4.60
C PHE A 151 -5.82 -5.37 4.11
N THR A 152 -4.56 -5.66 4.45
CA THR A 152 -3.89 -6.92 4.08
C THR A 152 -4.10 -8.04 5.10
N PHE A 153 -4.96 -7.82 6.10
CA PHE A 153 -5.31 -8.83 7.09
C PHE A 153 -6.11 -9.96 6.43
N GLY A 154 -5.73 -11.21 6.73
CA GLY A 154 -6.35 -12.40 6.13
C GLY A 154 -5.70 -12.85 4.81
N ARG A 155 -4.66 -12.15 4.34
CA ARG A 155 -3.80 -12.64 3.25
C ARG A 155 -3.23 -14.03 3.56
N VAL A 156 -2.93 -14.78 2.50
CA VAL A 156 -2.22 -16.06 2.59
C VAL A 156 -0.90 -16.00 1.85
N GLU A 157 0.04 -16.86 2.23
CA GLU A 157 1.27 -17.06 1.48
C GLU A 157 0.98 -17.91 0.23
N VAL A 158 1.52 -17.48 -0.90
CA VAL A 158 1.49 -18.23 -2.16
C VAL A 158 2.93 -18.64 -2.46
N PRO A 159 3.30 -19.92 -2.24
CA PRO A 159 4.69 -20.37 -2.31
C PRO A 159 5.39 -20.03 -3.62
N ASP A 160 4.65 -20.12 -4.74
CA ASP A 160 5.18 -19.90 -6.09
C ASP A 160 5.57 -18.43 -6.35
N LEU A 161 5.06 -17.49 -5.54
CA LEU A 161 5.26 -16.05 -5.69
C LEU A 161 6.27 -15.44 -4.71
N ASP A 162 6.84 -16.26 -3.81
CA ASP A 162 7.74 -15.83 -2.73
C ASP A 162 7.24 -14.56 -2.01
N THR A 163 5.99 -14.62 -1.54
CA THR A 163 5.31 -13.47 -0.94
C THR A 163 5.92 -13.00 0.40
N GLU A 164 6.91 -13.73 0.93
CA GLU A 164 7.72 -13.28 2.07
C GLU A 164 8.89 -12.38 1.63
N SER A 165 9.53 -12.66 0.48
CA SER A 165 10.63 -11.83 -0.04
C SER A 165 10.18 -10.55 -0.76
N ILE A 166 8.88 -10.26 -0.79
CA ILE A 166 8.36 -8.96 -1.26
C ILE A 166 9.04 -7.79 -0.53
N SER A 167 9.39 -7.95 0.76
CA SER A 167 10.17 -6.94 1.51
C SER A 167 11.62 -6.75 1.03
N ALA A 168 12.13 -7.65 0.20
CA ALA A 168 13.44 -7.60 -0.43
C ALA A 168 13.41 -6.95 -1.82
N ARG A 169 12.31 -6.99 -2.57
CA ARG A 169 12.18 -6.35 -3.90
C ARG A 169 12.37 -4.83 -3.85
N CYS A 170 11.95 -4.18 -2.76
CA CYS A 170 12.24 -2.76 -2.50
C CYS A 170 13.72 -2.45 -2.12
N ARG A 171 14.52 -3.45 -1.74
CA ARG A 171 15.93 -3.21 -1.33
C ARG A 171 16.83 -2.98 -2.53
N ASP A 172 16.61 -3.68 -3.63
CA ASP A 172 17.52 -3.65 -4.78
C ASP A 172 17.45 -2.35 -5.59
N THR A 173 16.32 -1.65 -5.57
CA THR A 173 16.19 -0.32 -6.18
C THR A 173 16.75 0.81 -5.30
N THR A 174 16.82 0.62 -3.97
CA THR A 174 17.32 1.65 -3.05
C THR A 174 18.85 1.76 -3.08
N ILE A 175 19.57 0.69 -3.43
CA ILE A 175 21.04 0.70 -3.52
C ILE A 175 21.54 1.36 -4.82
N ALA A 176 20.75 1.37 -5.89
CA ALA A 176 21.16 1.96 -7.17
C ALA A 176 20.91 3.49 -7.28
N GLY A 177 20.08 4.07 -6.40
CA GLY A 177 19.69 5.48 -6.49
C GLY A 177 20.49 6.47 -5.64
N HIS A 178 21.27 6.00 -4.67
CA HIS A 178 22.09 6.87 -3.83
C HIS A 178 23.57 6.71 -4.20
N TYR A 179 24.04 7.56 -5.13
CA TYR A 179 25.39 8.13 -5.27
C TYR A 179 25.66 8.48 -6.75
N THR A 180 24.90 9.43 -7.32
CA THR A 180 25.47 10.27 -8.39
C THR A 180 24.75 11.62 -8.49
N LYS A 181 25.54 12.66 -8.19
CA LYS A 181 25.35 14.12 -8.33
C LYS A 181 24.44 14.81 -7.33
#